data_AF-A0A7C5BH14-F1
#
_entry.id   AF-A0A7C5BH14-F1
#
_cell.length_a   1.000
_cell.length_b   1.000
_cell.length_c   1.000
_cell.angle_alpha   90.00
_cell.angle_beta   90.00
_cell.angle_gamma   90.00
#
_symmetry.space_group_name_H-M   'P 1'
#
loop_
_entity.id
_entity.type
_entity.pdbx_description
1 polymer ?
#
loop_
_entity_poly.entity_id
_entity_poly.type
_entity_poly.pdbx_seq_one_letter_code
_entity_poly.pdbx_strand_id
1 'polypeptide(L)'
;MNAKVSKQKIRPDSNPYRNSSFLKVLDNRLNKNLPLQIAFLDIDRTLIGNGDSQLSFKTRKILAEQGYIFAAVTSRTEEMTISEEEYHLSKKKYIFPRPPPKPSAEAAGILDADIIAASSGTKLLIHQIGGGYLEDIEYRQRFGASPQIWRTAVISLINKINSSHKLAKFFLPENKNHYFQGKTDIFSPPLDFRINLFFTSIEDKLHFTREFERMKTIKNTLDLRLTDDSDPDKKIYSIYITPRLGYKRTAIEWVIDKTCLALNVKRKDLKLLIAGDSWPDLEMGLFSGNAIKNITFVIVGGSRLAPYLTEKERRQFAGEDLFSIKRFLKTDKEKGVYKFMMPGYERKVIIGDLAFPGKKGPETLLCYFQT
;
A
#
# COMPACT_ATOMS: atom_id res chain seq x y z
N MET A 1 -15.99 -54.22 -6.92
CA MET A 1 -15.04 -53.14 -6.55
C MET A 1 -15.76 -51.81 -6.66
N ASN A 2 -16.17 -51.22 -5.54
CA ASN A 2 -16.87 -49.94 -5.53
C ASN A 2 -15.88 -48.79 -5.73
N ALA A 3 -15.97 -48.12 -6.87
CA ALA A 3 -15.24 -46.90 -7.15
C ALA A 3 -15.70 -45.81 -6.16
N LYS A 4 -14.79 -45.42 -5.25
CA LYS A 4 -14.98 -44.27 -4.36
C LYS A 4 -15.09 -43.03 -5.23
N VAL A 5 -16.31 -42.50 -5.33
CA VAL A 5 -16.58 -41.13 -5.78
C VAL A 5 -15.72 -40.20 -4.92
N SER A 6 -14.73 -39.56 -5.53
CA SER A 6 -13.93 -38.56 -4.86
C SER A 6 -14.87 -37.42 -4.48
N LYS A 7 -14.92 -37.12 -3.17
CA LYS A 7 -15.59 -35.91 -2.69
C LYS A 7 -14.86 -34.74 -3.35
N GLN A 8 -15.44 -34.15 -4.39
CA GLN A 8 -15.07 -32.81 -4.84
C GLN A 8 -15.15 -31.92 -3.61
N LYS A 9 -13.98 -31.51 -3.11
CA LYS A 9 -13.90 -30.43 -2.12
C LYS A 9 -14.66 -29.27 -2.74
N ILE A 10 -15.81 -28.94 -2.14
CA ILE A 10 -16.54 -27.71 -2.39
C ILE A 10 -15.48 -26.62 -2.39
N ARG A 11 -15.24 -25.99 -3.55
CA ARG A 11 -14.33 -24.84 -3.60
C ARG A 11 -14.93 -23.83 -2.63
N PRO A 12 -14.23 -23.45 -1.54
CA PRO A 12 -14.72 -22.37 -0.69
C PRO A 12 -15.00 -21.18 -1.60
N ASP A 13 -16.13 -20.55 -1.35
CA ASP A 13 -16.64 -19.41 -2.13
C ASP A 13 -15.48 -18.48 -2.49
N SER A 14 -15.19 -18.34 -3.79
CA SER A 14 -13.91 -17.77 -4.25
C SER A 14 -13.86 -16.25 -4.06
N ASN A 15 -14.96 -15.63 -3.63
CA ASN A 15 -15.04 -14.22 -3.36
C ASN A 15 -14.63 -13.94 -1.90
N PRO A 16 -13.42 -13.40 -1.64
CA PRO A 16 -12.92 -13.20 -0.29
C PRO A 16 -13.70 -12.14 0.51
N TYR A 17 -14.56 -11.37 -0.15
CA TYR A 17 -15.36 -10.33 0.47
C TYR A 17 -16.58 -10.88 1.21
N ARG A 18 -17.26 -11.91 0.67
CA ARG A 18 -18.58 -12.36 1.16
C ARG A 18 -18.61 -12.72 2.65
N ASN A 19 -17.54 -13.33 3.17
CA ASN A 19 -17.41 -13.75 4.57
C ASN A 19 -16.32 -12.98 5.32
N SER A 20 -16.01 -11.76 4.86
CA SER A 20 -14.99 -10.92 5.47
C SER A 20 -15.47 -10.25 6.76
N SER A 21 -14.56 -10.07 7.72
CA SER A 21 -14.87 -9.32 8.96
C SER A 21 -15.31 -7.90 8.62
N PHE A 22 -14.64 -7.30 7.65
CA PHE A 22 -14.80 -5.89 7.31
C PHE A 22 -16.17 -5.59 6.68
N LEU A 23 -16.64 -6.42 5.72
CA LEU A 23 -17.96 -6.19 5.13
C LEU A 23 -19.07 -6.41 6.15
N LYS A 24 -18.92 -7.38 7.07
CA LYS A 24 -19.89 -7.56 8.15
C LYS A 24 -20.02 -6.31 9.01
N VAL A 25 -18.91 -5.64 9.33
CA VAL A 25 -18.96 -4.38 10.09
C VAL A 25 -19.61 -3.26 9.27
N LEU A 26 -19.24 -3.11 7.99
CA LEU A 26 -19.85 -2.09 7.13
C LEU A 26 -21.35 -2.32 6.90
N ASP A 27 -21.78 -3.57 6.69
CA ASP A 27 -23.18 -3.94 6.56
C ASP A 27 -23.98 -3.65 7.83
N ASN A 28 -23.44 -4.01 9.01
CA ASN A 28 -24.05 -3.65 10.29
C ASN A 28 -24.18 -2.13 10.48
N ARG A 29 -23.24 -1.34 9.95
CA ARG A 29 -23.31 0.12 9.99
C ARG A 29 -24.36 0.65 9.02
N LEU A 30 -24.42 0.10 7.81
CA LEU A 30 -25.44 0.41 6.82
C LEU A 30 -26.86 0.18 7.38
N ASN A 31 -27.07 -0.98 8.01
CA ASN A 31 -28.35 -1.34 8.65
C ASN A 31 -28.73 -0.41 9.82
N LYS A 32 -27.77 0.32 10.38
CA LYS A 32 -27.97 1.32 11.45
C LYS A 32 -27.98 2.76 10.92
N ASN A 33 -27.98 2.96 9.60
CA ASN A 33 -27.86 4.27 8.95
C ASN A 33 -26.61 5.06 9.41
N LEU A 34 -25.52 4.37 9.71
CA LEU A 34 -24.25 4.99 10.11
C LEU A 34 -23.33 5.18 8.90
N PRO A 35 -22.44 6.19 8.91
CA PRO A 35 -21.49 6.40 7.82
C PRO A 35 -20.61 5.17 7.55
N LEU A 36 -20.41 4.84 6.27
CA LEU A 36 -19.53 3.77 5.83
C LEU A 36 -18.10 4.31 5.69
N GLN A 37 -17.24 3.97 6.65
CA GLN A 37 -15.93 4.61 6.80
C GLN A 37 -14.79 3.60 6.66
N ILE A 38 -13.83 3.89 5.78
CA ILE A 38 -12.65 3.06 5.56
C ILE A 38 -11.39 3.93 5.66
N ALA A 39 -10.43 3.47 6.43
CA ALA A 39 -9.13 4.10 6.61
C ALA A 39 -8.05 3.27 5.88
N PHE A 40 -7.45 3.84 4.84
CA PHE A 40 -6.34 3.25 4.10
C PHE A 40 -5.03 3.89 4.55
N LEU A 41 -4.27 3.19 5.39
CA LEU A 41 -3.07 3.76 6.01
C LEU A 41 -1.84 2.99 5.57
N ASP A 42 -0.81 3.72 5.19
CA ASP A 42 0.53 3.16 5.13
C ASP A 42 1.04 2.80 6.54
N ILE A 43 2.08 1.97 6.60
CA ILE A 43 2.65 1.47 7.86
C ILE A 43 3.94 2.20 8.22
N ASP A 44 4.93 2.20 7.33
CA ASP A 44 6.29 2.63 7.67
C ASP A 44 6.34 4.15 7.82
N ARG A 45 6.88 4.64 8.94
CA ARG A 45 6.85 6.08 9.34
C ARG A 45 5.45 6.71 9.50
N THR A 46 4.39 6.03 9.06
CA THR A 46 2.99 6.43 9.19
C THR A 46 2.37 5.89 10.47
N LEU A 47 2.34 4.57 10.64
CA LEU A 47 1.81 3.91 11.84
C LEU A 47 2.91 3.46 12.81
N ILE A 48 4.17 3.35 12.38
CA ILE A 48 5.27 2.93 13.27
C ILE A 48 6.06 4.13 13.80
N GLY A 49 6.14 5.24 13.05
CA GLY A 49 6.90 6.43 13.47
C GLY A 49 8.31 6.09 13.97
N ASN A 50 8.59 6.39 15.25
CA ASN A 50 9.86 6.10 15.94
C ASN A 50 9.96 4.68 16.54
N GLY A 51 9.06 3.76 16.20
CA GLY A 51 9.01 2.39 16.73
C GLY A 51 8.12 2.20 17.97
N ASP A 52 7.28 3.17 18.32
CA ASP A 52 6.39 3.07 19.49
C ASP A 52 5.12 2.28 19.14
N SER A 53 5.14 1.00 19.51
CA SER A 53 4.02 0.08 19.30
C SER A 53 2.72 0.48 20.02
N GLN A 54 2.82 1.19 21.15
CA GLN A 54 1.65 1.62 21.90
C GLN A 54 0.91 2.73 21.17
N LEU A 55 1.62 3.62 20.48
CA LEU A 55 1.00 4.68 19.68
C LEU A 55 0.26 4.11 18.47
N SER A 56 0.82 3.11 17.79
CA SER A 56 0.14 2.40 16.70
C SER A 56 -1.17 1.78 17.19
N PHE A 57 -1.13 1.09 18.34
CA PHE A 57 -2.30 0.46 18.93
C PHE A 57 -3.38 1.48 19.33
N LYS A 58 -2.98 2.58 20.00
CA LYS A 58 -3.89 3.69 20.34
C LYS A 58 -4.53 4.29 19.10
N THR A 59 -3.77 4.45 18.02
CA THR A 59 -4.26 4.98 16.73
C THR A 59 -5.29 4.05 16.12
N ARG A 60 -5.03 2.73 16.10
CA ARG A 60 -6.00 1.75 15.62
C ARG A 60 -7.28 1.72 16.47
N LYS A 61 -7.15 1.85 17.79
CA LYS A 61 -8.30 1.91 18.71
C LYS A 61 -9.17 3.14 18.42
N ILE A 62 -8.58 4.34 18.31
CA ILE A 62 -9.36 5.55 18.03
C ILE A 62 -10.01 5.50 16.63
N LEU A 63 -9.34 4.92 15.63
CA LEU A 63 -9.94 4.68 14.31
C LEU A 63 -11.22 3.84 14.40
N ALA A 64 -11.16 2.74 15.16
CA ALA A 64 -12.31 1.88 15.37
C ALA A 64 -13.43 2.58 16.16
N GLU A 65 -13.09 3.36 17.18
CA GLU A 65 -14.05 4.17 17.95
C GLU A 65 -14.76 5.22 17.07
N GLN A 66 -14.02 5.83 16.13
CA GLN A 66 -14.57 6.73 15.12
C GLN A 66 -15.34 5.99 14.01
N GLY A 67 -15.40 4.66 14.07
CA GLY A 67 -16.16 3.82 13.17
C GLY A 67 -15.48 3.52 11.84
N TYR A 68 -14.17 3.73 11.73
CA TYR A 68 -13.39 3.34 10.56
C TYR A 68 -13.02 1.86 10.61
N ILE A 69 -13.09 1.21 9.45
CA ILE A 69 -12.41 -0.04 9.17
C ILE A 69 -10.97 0.25 8.76
N PHE A 70 -10.02 -0.52 9.27
CA PHE A 70 -8.60 -0.31 9.01
C PHE A 70 -8.10 -1.22 7.88
N ALA A 71 -7.66 -0.61 6.79
CA ALA A 71 -6.95 -1.25 5.69
C ALA A 71 -5.48 -0.79 5.68
N ALA A 72 -4.56 -1.74 5.81
CA ALA A 72 -3.14 -1.48 5.66
C ALA A 72 -2.77 -1.45 4.17
N VAL A 73 -2.11 -0.37 3.72
CA VAL A 73 -1.67 -0.22 2.32
C VAL A 73 -0.18 0.04 2.30
N THR A 74 0.63 -1.01 2.12
CA THR A 74 2.04 -1.00 2.48
C THR A 74 2.93 -1.58 1.40
N SER A 75 4.20 -1.18 1.42
CA SER A 75 5.27 -1.83 0.67
C SER A 75 5.74 -3.13 1.34
N ARG A 76 5.39 -3.37 2.62
CA ARG A 76 5.71 -4.62 3.31
C ARG A 76 5.04 -5.82 2.66
N THR A 77 5.65 -6.98 2.85
CA THR A 77 5.06 -8.27 2.47
C THR A 77 4.08 -8.75 3.52
N GLU A 78 3.27 -9.77 3.19
CA GLU A 78 2.16 -10.18 4.04
C GLU A 78 2.63 -10.71 5.41
N GLU A 79 3.73 -11.47 5.45
CA GLU A 79 4.30 -12.03 6.68
C GLU A 79 4.86 -10.97 7.65
N MET A 80 4.95 -9.70 7.24
CA MET A 80 5.36 -8.58 8.11
C MET A 80 4.16 -7.78 8.66
N THR A 81 2.95 -8.25 8.39
CA THR A 81 1.70 -7.53 8.71
C THR A 81 0.61 -8.43 9.27
N ILE A 82 0.93 -9.71 9.47
CA ILE A 82 0.02 -10.75 9.96
C ILE A 82 0.65 -11.36 11.20
N SER A 83 -0.12 -11.50 12.27
CA SER A 83 0.34 -12.20 13.47
C SER A 83 0.56 -13.69 13.22
N GLU A 84 1.34 -14.33 14.10
CA GLU A 84 1.58 -15.78 14.01
C GLU A 84 0.26 -16.58 14.07
N GLU A 85 -0.68 -16.16 14.93
CA GLU A 85 -2.00 -16.78 15.05
C GLU A 85 -2.77 -16.71 13.71
N GLU A 86 -2.92 -15.50 13.17
CA GLU A 86 -3.63 -15.27 11.92
C GLU A 86 -2.94 -15.94 10.73
N TYR A 87 -1.61 -15.99 10.72
CA TYR A 87 -0.84 -16.73 9.72
C TYR A 87 -1.15 -18.23 9.77
N HIS A 88 -1.17 -18.83 10.96
CA HIS A 88 -1.49 -20.26 11.11
C HIS A 88 -2.93 -20.57 10.73
N LEU A 89 -3.88 -19.71 11.08
CA LEU A 89 -5.26 -19.81 10.63
C LEU A 89 -5.36 -19.69 9.11
N SER A 90 -4.62 -18.74 8.52
CA SER A 90 -4.55 -18.55 7.06
C SER A 90 -4.05 -19.82 6.37
N LYS A 91 -2.95 -20.40 6.84
CA LYS A 91 -2.37 -21.63 6.27
C LYS A 91 -3.26 -22.86 6.46
N LYS A 92 -3.98 -22.95 7.58
CA LYS A 92 -4.86 -24.09 7.89
C LYS A 92 -6.15 -24.04 7.07
N LYS A 93 -6.74 -22.86 6.89
CA LYS A 93 -8.06 -22.67 6.27
C LYS A 93 -7.98 -22.31 4.79
N TYR A 94 -6.91 -21.62 4.39
CA TYR A 94 -6.71 -21.07 3.05
C TYR A 94 -5.36 -21.49 2.48
N ILE A 95 -5.22 -21.45 1.15
CA ILE A 95 -3.92 -21.73 0.50
C ILE A 95 -3.06 -20.48 0.68
N PHE A 96 -2.18 -20.49 1.69
CA PHE A 96 -1.30 -19.37 2.00
C PHE A 96 0.18 -19.74 1.74
N PRO A 97 0.81 -19.23 0.66
CA PRO A 97 2.12 -19.70 0.21
C PRO A 97 3.34 -19.02 0.86
N ARG A 98 3.12 -18.02 1.73
CA ARG A 98 4.18 -17.24 2.37
C ARG A 98 4.85 -18.04 3.51
N PRO A 99 6.12 -17.76 3.84
CA PRO A 99 6.72 -18.28 5.07
C PRO A 99 6.03 -17.71 6.32
N PRO A 100 6.20 -18.35 7.50
CA PRO A 100 5.69 -17.80 8.75
C PRO A 100 6.31 -16.43 9.05
N PRO A 101 5.58 -15.54 9.74
CA PRO A 101 6.18 -14.34 10.29
C PRO A 101 7.35 -14.76 11.18
N LYS A 102 8.50 -14.11 11.00
CA LYS A 102 9.57 -14.25 11.98
C LYS A 102 9.22 -13.36 13.18
N PRO A 103 9.49 -13.80 14.42
CA PRO A 103 9.27 -12.98 15.60
C PRO A 103 10.28 -11.83 15.61
N SER A 104 9.99 -10.76 14.88
CA SER A 104 10.50 -9.44 15.18
C SER A 104 9.51 -8.79 16.14
N ALA A 105 9.97 -7.88 16.98
CA ALA A 105 9.13 -7.11 17.92
C ALA A 105 8.21 -6.12 17.18
N GLU A 106 7.46 -6.58 16.18
CA GLU A 106 6.53 -5.78 15.44
C GLU A 106 5.33 -5.41 16.31
N ALA A 107 4.97 -4.13 16.26
CA ALA A 107 3.93 -3.56 17.08
C ALA A 107 2.58 -4.27 16.85
N ALA A 108 1.92 -4.74 17.89
CA ALA A 108 0.55 -5.28 17.79
C ALA A 108 -0.43 -4.32 17.07
N GLY A 109 -0.15 -3.01 17.06
CA GLY A 109 -0.98 -2.00 16.38
C GLY A 109 -0.89 -1.96 14.85
N ILE A 110 0.09 -2.62 14.21
CA ILE A 110 0.22 -2.66 12.74
C ILE A 110 -0.17 -4.00 12.12
N LEU A 111 -0.31 -5.03 12.96
CA LEU A 111 -0.65 -6.38 12.52
C LEU A 111 -2.15 -6.51 12.33
N ASP A 112 -2.53 -7.47 11.49
CA ASP A 112 -3.88 -7.97 11.34
C ASP A 112 -4.93 -6.89 10.98
N ALA A 113 -4.62 -6.05 9.99
CA ALA A 113 -5.59 -5.13 9.41
C ALA A 113 -6.75 -5.89 8.74
N ASP A 114 -7.95 -5.33 8.72
CA ASP A 114 -9.12 -5.97 8.10
C ASP A 114 -8.90 -6.28 6.60
N ILE A 115 -8.08 -5.44 5.96
CA ILE A 115 -7.62 -5.58 4.58
C ILE A 115 -6.13 -5.28 4.55
N ILE A 116 -5.35 -6.10 3.87
CA ILE A 116 -3.92 -5.86 3.64
C ILE A 116 -3.67 -5.76 2.14
N ALA A 117 -3.33 -4.55 1.69
CA ALA A 117 -2.77 -4.28 0.37
C ALA A 117 -1.24 -4.28 0.45
N ALA A 118 -0.65 -5.48 0.33
CA ALA A 118 0.77 -5.73 0.50
C ALA A 118 1.58 -5.49 -0.79
N SER A 119 2.92 -5.52 -0.65
CA SER A 119 3.87 -5.49 -1.75
C SER A 119 3.64 -4.29 -2.69
N SER A 120 3.41 -3.13 -2.09
CA SER A 120 3.09 -1.87 -2.78
C SER A 120 1.76 -1.90 -3.52
N GLY A 121 0.81 -2.72 -3.08
CA GLY A 121 -0.53 -2.84 -3.68
C GLY A 121 -0.64 -3.91 -4.77
N THR A 122 0.34 -4.80 -4.92
CA THR A 122 0.27 -5.91 -5.90
C THR A 122 -0.46 -7.13 -5.36
N LYS A 123 -0.86 -7.14 -4.10
CA LYS A 123 -1.62 -8.22 -3.49
C LYS A 123 -2.65 -7.66 -2.53
N LEU A 124 -3.81 -8.32 -2.48
CA LEU A 124 -4.88 -8.03 -1.54
C LEU A 124 -5.18 -9.28 -0.73
N LEU A 125 -5.16 -9.14 0.58
CA LEU A 125 -5.62 -10.14 1.53
C LEU A 125 -6.78 -9.58 2.32
N ILE A 126 -7.84 -10.37 2.48
CA ILE A 126 -9.06 -9.98 3.19
C ILE A 126 -9.22 -10.86 4.43
N HIS A 127 -9.33 -10.24 5.59
CA HIS A 127 -9.53 -10.93 6.85
C HIS A 127 -10.93 -11.54 6.93
N GLN A 128 -11.03 -12.80 7.33
CA GLN A 128 -12.27 -13.57 7.34
C GLN A 128 -12.91 -13.60 8.75
N ILE A 129 -14.24 -13.70 8.84
CA ILE A 129 -14.96 -13.73 10.15
C ILE A 129 -14.45 -14.86 11.07
N GLY A 130 -14.04 -15.99 10.49
CA GLY A 130 -13.47 -17.11 11.23
C GLY A 130 -11.99 -16.99 11.54
N GLY A 131 -11.35 -15.86 11.26
CA GLY A 131 -9.90 -15.70 11.27
C GLY A 131 -9.22 -16.29 10.03
N GLY A 132 -7.98 -15.89 9.86
CA GLY A 132 -7.15 -16.08 8.68
C GLY A 132 -7.48 -15.10 7.55
N TYR A 133 -6.54 -15.00 6.63
CA TYR A 133 -6.59 -14.16 5.43
C TYR A 133 -6.83 -15.00 4.18
N LEU A 134 -7.79 -14.57 3.37
CA LEU A 134 -8.00 -15.10 2.03
C LEU A 134 -7.50 -14.09 0.99
N GLU A 135 -6.69 -14.58 0.05
CA GLU A 135 -6.17 -13.76 -1.05
C GLU A 135 -7.27 -13.45 -2.07
N ASP A 136 -7.30 -12.21 -2.55
CA ASP A 136 -8.08 -11.84 -3.71
C ASP A 136 -7.39 -12.29 -5.01
N ILE A 137 -7.70 -13.51 -5.41
CA ILE A 137 -7.18 -14.13 -6.62
C ILE A 137 -7.65 -13.39 -7.87
N GLU A 138 -8.86 -12.83 -7.86
CA GLU A 138 -9.40 -12.07 -9.01
C GLU A 138 -8.57 -10.80 -9.23
N TYR A 139 -8.24 -10.07 -8.15
CA TYR A 139 -7.33 -8.94 -8.21
C TYR A 139 -5.96 -9.33 -8.79
N ARG A 140 -5.37 -10.43 -8.28
CA ARG A 140 -4.08 -10.93 -8.75
C ARG A 140 -4.09 -11.31 -10.23
N GLN A 141 -5.17 -11.92 -10.73
CA GLN A 141 -5.29 -12.36 -12.12
C GLN A 141 -5.25 -11.22 -13.12
N ARG A 142 -5.55 -9.98 -12.71
CA ARG A 142 -5.47 -8.78 -13.57
C ARG A 142 -4.06 -8.46 -14.07
N PHE A 143 -3.02 -9.03 -13.45
CA PHE A 143 -1.64 -8.84 -13.89
C PHE A 143 -1.22 -9.81 -15.01
N GLY A 144 -2.07 -10.78 -15.37
CA GLY A 144 -1.93 -11.66 -16.54
C GLY A 144 -0.90 -12.80 -16.39
N ALA A 145 0.31 -12.51 -15.91
CA ALA A 145 1.35 -13.50 -15.67
C ALA A 145 1.38 -13.97 -14.21
N SER A 146 1.97 -15.14 -13.93
CA SER A 146 2.33 -15.48 -12.54
C SER A 146 3.48 -14.58 -12.06
N PRO A 147 3.59 -14.32 -10.74
CA PRO A 147 4.65 -13.43 -10.24
C PRO A 147 6.04 -13.98 -10.57
N GLN A 148 6.24 -15.31 -10.59
CA GLN A 148 7.50 -15.91 -11.02
C GLN A 148 7.88 -15.55 -12.46
N ILE A 149 6.95 -15.74 -13.41
CA ILE A 149 7.19 -15.46 -14.84
C ILE A 149 7.47 -13.97 -15.03
N TRP A 150 6.64 -13.12 -14.41
CA TRP A 150 6.81 -11.67 -14.46
C TRP A 150 8.18 -11.24 -13.91
N ARG A 151 8.56 -11.72 -12.72
CA ARG A 151 9.85 -11.38 -12.10
C ARG A 151 11.03 -11.79 -12.96
N THR A 152 11.04 -12.99 -13.52
CA THR A 152 12.14 -13.44 -14.40
C THR A 152 12.32 -12.51 -15.60
N ALA A 153 11.21 -12.11 -16.22
CA ALA A 153 11.24 -11.20 -17.36
C ALA A 153 11.75 -9.79 -16.97
N VAL A 154 11.31 -9.26 -15.83
CA VAL A 154 11.75 -7.94 -15.34
C VAL A 154 13.22 -7.96 -14.90
N ILE A 155 13.68 -9.00 -14.18
CA ILE A 155 15.10 -9.14 -13.80
C ILE A 155 15.99 -9.22 -15.04
N SER A 156 15.58 -9.96 -16.08
CA SER A 156 16.30 -10.01 -17.35
C SER A 156 16.42 -8.62 -18.00
N LEU A 157 15.34 -7.83 -17.97
CA LEU A 157 15.37 -6.44 -18.45
C LEU A 157 16.33 -5.57 -17.64
N ILE A 158 16.25 -5.60 -16.31
CA ILE A 158 17.12 -4.84 -15.41
C ILE A 158 18.59 -5.19 -15.63
N ASN A 159 18.91 -6.48 -15.73
CA ASN A 159 20.28 -6.95 -15.96
C ASN A 159 20.81 -6.47 -17.31
N LYS A 160 19.96 -6.39 -18.34
CA LYS A 160 20.36 -5.85 -19.64
C LYS A 160 20.68 -4.35 -19.56
N ILE A 161 19.89 -3.56 -18.83
CA ILE A 161 20.20 -2.13 -18.59
C ILE A 161 21.51 -1.98 -17.81
N ASN A 162 21.67 -2.78 -16.73
CA ASN A 162 22.86 -2.74 -15.88
C ASN A 162 24.14 -3.27 -16.55
N SER A 163 24.04 -4.00 -17.67
CA SER A 163 25.19 -4.55 -18.38
C SER A 163 26.08 -3.47 -19.01
N SER A 164 25.49 -2.33 -19.39
CA SER A 164 26.22 -1.22 -19.98
C SER A 164 26.83 -0.31 -18.92
N HIS A 165 26.11 -0.07 -17.84
CA HIS A 165 26.54 0.75 -16.70
C HIS A 165 25.89 0.17 -15.45
N LYS A 166 26.65 -0.05 -14.37
CA LYS A 166 26.11 -0.62 -13.12
C LYS A 166 25.32 0.43 -12.34
N LEU A 167 24.14 0.79 -12.86
CA LEU A 167 23.30 1.89 -12.36
C LEU A 167 22.50 1.52 -11.10
N ALA A 168 21.96 0.30 -11.06
CA ALA A 168 21.04 -0.14 -10.01
C ALA A 168 21.56 -1.36 -9.23
N LYS A 169 21.25 -1.42 -7.94
CA LYS A 169 21.44 -2.60 -7.08
C LYS A 169 20.10 -3.14 -6.64
N PHE A 170 19.91 -4.46 -6.70
CA PHE A 170 18.73 -5.10 -6.14
C PHE A 170 18.71 -4.97 -4.61
N PHE A 171 17.52 -4.79 -4.04
CA PHE A 171 17.35 -4.84 -2.60
C PHE A 171 17.61 -6.24 -2.04
N LEU A 172 18.13 -6.35 -0.81
CA LEU A 172 18.53 -7.62 -0.20
C LEU A 172 17.44 -8.71 -0.19
N PRO A 173 16.17 -8.42 0.12
CA PRO A 173 15.07 -9.41 0.11
C PRO A 173 14.72 -9.94 -1.28
N GLU A 174 15.23 -9.35 -2.36
CA GLU A 174 15.02 -9.85 -3.72
C GLU A 174 15.81 -11.15 -4.00
N ASN A 175 16.68 -11.59 -3.08
CA ASN A 175 17.44 -12.84 -3.18
C ASN A 175 16.96 -13.89 -2.17
N LYS A 176 16.44 -15.02 -2.68
CA LYS A 176 15.98 -16.17 -1.88
C LYS A 176 17.02 -16.65 -0.86
N ASN A 177 18.28 -16.73 -1.26
CA ASN A 177 19.34 -17.26 -0.40
C ASN A 177 19.57 -16.39 0.83
N HIS A 178 19.30 -15.09 0.76
CA HIS A 178 19.45 -14.20 1.91
C HIS A 178 18.44 -14.53 3.02
N TYR A 179 17.21 -14.92 2.67
CA TYR A 179 16.22 -15.33 3.68
C TYR A 179 16.66 -16.62 4.39
N PHE A 180 17.05 -17.65 3.63
CA PHE A 180 17.50 -18.94 4.18
C PHE A 180 18.82 -18.85 4.95
N GLN A 181 19.69 -17.90 4.61
CA GLN A 181 20.93 -17.63 5.34
C GLN A 181 20.72 -16.70 6.55
N GLY A 182 19.49 -16.27 6.85
CA GLY A 182 19.21 -15.35 7.96
C GLY A 182 19.70 -13.91 7.73
N LYS A 183 20.07 -13.54 6.50
CA LYS A 183 20.49 -12.17 6.14
C LYS A 183 19.31 -11.21 5.97
N THR A 184 18.11 -11.74 5.83
CA THR A 184 16.86 -10.98 5.84
C THR A 184 15.76 -11.81 6.47
N ASP A 185 14.80 -11.12 7.07
CA ASP A 185 13.62 -11.73 7.66
C ASP A 185 12.43 -11.79 6.71
N ILE A 186 12.61 -11.30 5.49
CA ILE A 186 11.55 -11.10 4.50
C ILE A 186 11.88 -11.90 3.24
N PHE A 187 10.85 -12.47 2.59
CA PHE A 187 11.04 -13.27 1.38
C PHE A 187 10.11 -12.83 0.23
N SER A 188 10.57 -11.90 -0.62
CA SER A 188 9.74 -11.38 -1.73
C SER A 188 9.59 -12.32 -2.96
N PRO A 189 10.65 -13.00 -3.45
CA PRO A 189 10.56 -13.84 -4.66
C PRO A 189 10.05 -15.26 -4.34
N PRO A 190 9.40 -15.99 -5.26
CA PRO A 190 8.79 -15.54 -6.50
C PRO A 190 7.31 -15.17 -6.29
N LEU A 191 6.93 -14.76 -5.07
CA LEU A 191 5.53 -14.65 -4.67
C LEU A 191 4.93 -13.27 -4.92
N ASP A 192 5.76 -12.24 -5.15
CA ASP A 192 5.33 -10.85 -5.32
C ASP A 192 5.63 -10.26 -6.70
N PHE A 193 4.75 -9.36 -7.17
CA PHE A 193 4.94 -8.58 -8.38
C PHE A 193 5.68 -7.25 -8.14
N ARG A 194 6.67 -7.26 -7.25
CA ARG A 194 7.46 -6.07 -6.93
C ARG A 194 8.94 -6.38 -6.93
N ILE A 195 9.73 -5.55 -7.60
CA ILE A 195 11.19 -5.53 -7.49
C ILE A 195 11.63 -4.16 -7.00
N ASN A 196 12.37 -4.12 -5.88
CA ASN A 196 12.96 -2.89 -5.37
C ASN A 196 14.43 -2.73 -5.82
N LEU A 197 14.76 -1.53 -6.29
CA LEU A 197 16.09 -1.13 -6.74
C LEU A 197 16.60 0.07 -5.94
N PHE A 198 17.89 0.04 -5.60
CA PHE A 198 18.63 1.15 -5.02
C PHE A 198 19.65 1.73 -5.98
N PHE A 199 19.85 3.04 -5.87
CA PHE A 199 20.78 3.81 -6.69
C PHE A 199 21.76 4.56 -5.80
N THR A 200 22.99 4.70 -6.28
CA THR A 200 24.07 5.44 -5.59
C THR A 200 23.88 6.94 -5.65
N SER A 201 23.24 7.44 -6.71
CA SER A 201 22.93 8.86 -6.88
C SER A 201 21.60 9.07 -7.61
N ILE A 202 21.14 10.32 -7.64
CA ILE A 202 19.95 10.71 -8.40
C ILE A 202 20.20 10.62 -9.91
N GLU A 203 21.42 10.91 -10.38
CA GLU A 203 21.82 10.82 -11.78
C GLU A 203 21.73 9.37 -12.28
N ASP A 204 22.23 8.41 -11.50
CA ASP A 204 22.14 6.98 -11.83
C ASP A 204 20.69 6.53 -11.94
N LYS A 205 19.84 6.98 -11.01
CA LYS A 205 18.40 6.69 -11.03
C LYS A 205 17.73 7.27 -12.27
N LEU A 206 17.97 8.55 -12.57
CA LEU A 206 17.39 9.22 -13.74
C LEU A 206 17.91 8.62 -15.06
N HIS A 207 19.16 8.17 -15.10
CA HIS A 207 19.70 7.44 -16.24
C HIS A 207 19.01 6.08 -16.39
N PHE A 208 18.88 5.31 -15.31
CA PHE A 208 18.19 4.03 -15.33
C PHE A 208 16.73 4.17 -15.79
N THR A 209 15.99 5.15 -15.27
CA THR A 209 14.60 5.42 -15.67
C THR A 209 14.49 5.68 -17.17
N ARG A 210 15.38 6.51 -17.74
CA ARG A 210 15.40 6.79 -19.19
C ARG A 210 15.66 5.54 -20.02
N GLU A 211 16.66 4.75 -19.64
CA GLU A 211 16.98 3.49 -20.34
C GLU A 211 15.86 2.46 -20.20
N PHE A 212 15.23 2.40 -19.03
CA PHE A 212 14.09 1.53 -18.78
C PHE A 212 12.91 1.85 -19.69
N GLU A 213 12.49 3.12 -19.77
CA GLU A 213 11.39 3.53 -20.64
C GLU A 213 11.71 3.33 -22.13
N ARG A 214 12.96 3.60 -22.53
CA ARG A 214 13.44 3.32 -23.90
C ARG A 214 13.32 1.84 -24.23
N MET A 215 13.79 0.96 -23.34
CA MET A 215 13.77 -0.49 -23.57
C MET A 215 12.38 -1.12 -23.47
N LYS A 216 11.52 -0.59 -22.60
CA LYS A 216 10.12 -1.01 -22.47
C LYS A 216 9.36 -0.79 -23.77
N THR A 217 9.57 0.35 -24.43
CA THR A 217 8.93 0.71 -25.71
C THR A 217 9.34 -0.23 -26.84
N ILE A 218 10.61 -0.66 -26.88
CA ILE A 218 11.15 -1.53 -27.94
C ILE A 218 10.59 -2.95 -27.87
N LYS A 219 10.32 -3.47 -26.67
CA LYS A 219 9.96 -4.88 -26.49
C LYS A 219 8.46 -5.15 -26.47
N ASN A 220 7.59 -4.16 -26.27
CA ASN A 220 6.12 -4.29 -26.23
C ASN A 220 5.54 -5.43 -25.36
N THR A 221 6.34 -6.07 -24.50
CA THR A 221 5.99 -7.37 -23.88
C THR A 221 5.67 -7.27 -22.39
N LEU A 222 5.93 -6.14 -21.73
CA LEU A 222 5.67 -5.99 -20.28
C LEU A 222 5.10 -4.61 -19.98
N ASP A 223 3.85 -4.58 -19.52
CA ASP A 223 3.22 -3.36 -19.05
C ASP A 223 3.63 -3.09 -17.60
N LEU A 224 4.72 -2.33 -17.43
CA LEU A 224 5.39 -2.08 -16.15
C LEU A 224 5.21 -0.64 -15.68
N ARG A 225 5.32 -0.42 -14.38
CA ARG A 225 5.37 0.90 -13.73
C ARG A 225 6.65 1.02 -12.91
N LEU A 226 7.25 2.20 -12.97
CA LEU A 226 8.26 2.65 -12.02
C LEU A 226 7.56 3.55 -10.99
N THR A 227 7.78 3.29 -9.71
CA THR A 227 7.28 4.12 -8.61
C THR A 227 8.45 4.55 -7.75
N ASP A 228 8.65 5.86 -7.60
CA ASP A 228 9.68 6.41 -6.73
C ASP A 228 9.37 6.10 -5.26
N ASP A 229 10.36 5.67 -4.47
CA ASP A 229 10.25 5.61 -3.01
C ASP A 229 11.53 6.12 -2.34
N SER A 230 12.12 7.16 -2.92
CA SER A 230 13.36 7.79 -2.45
C SER A 230 13.15 8.54 -1.13
N ASP A 231 14.25 8.82 -0.43
CA ASP A 231 14.34 9.78 0.67
C ASP A 231 15.46 10.78 0.31
N PRO A 232 15.15 11.79 -0.54
CA PRO A 232 16.15 12.68 -1.11
C PRO A 232 16.92 13.49 -0.06
N ASP A 233 16.28 13.85 1.06
CA ASP A 233 16.92 14.56 2.17
C ASP A 233 18.00 13.69 2.86
N LYS A 234 17.84 12.36 2.81
CA LYS A 234 18.83 11.39 3.30
C LYS A 234 19.75 10.84 2.20
N LYS A 235 19.66 11.36 0.97
CA LYS A 235 20.38 10.86 -0.22
C LYS A 235 20.15 9.36 -0.47
N ILE A 236 18.96 8.87 -0.16
CA ILE A 236 18.54 7.50 -0.49
C ILE A 236 17.67 7.57 -1.74
N TYR A 237 18.06 6.85 -2.78
CA TYR A 237 17.36 6.84 -4.06
C TYR A 237 16.90 5.43 -4.37
N SER A 238 15.59 5.24 -4.53
CA SER A 238 14.99 3.93 -4.75
C SER A 238 13.76 3.98 -5.64
N ILE A 239 13.55 2.90 -6.38
CA ILE A 239 12.39 2.70 -7.25
C ILE A 239 11.84 1.30 -7.04
N TYR A 240 10.51 1.20 -6.99
CA TYR A 240 9.80 -0.05 -7.19
C TYR A 240 9.43 -0.24 -8.65
N ILE A 241 9.63 -1.46 -9.13
CA ILE A 241 9.09 -1.92 -10.41
C ILE A 241 7.93 -2.85 -10.10
N THR A 242 6.77 -2.57 -10.69
CA THR A 242 5.55 -3.39 -10.56
C THR A 242 4.85 -3.50 -11.92
N PRO A 243 3.85 -4.40 -12.09
CA PRO A 243 2.92 -4.33 -13.21
C PRO A 243 2.24 -2.95 -13.24
N ARG A 244 1.79 -2.47 -14.41
CA ARG A 244 1.18 -1.15 -14.56
C ARG A 244 0.06 -0.88 -13.56
N LEU A 245 -0.76 -1.89 -13.27
CA LEU A 245 -1.88 -1.82 -12.34
C LEU A 245 -1.47 -2.15 -10.89
N GLY A 246 -0.25 -2.59 -10.64
CA GLY A 246 0.25 -3.05 -9.36
C GLY A 246 0.79 -1.92 -8.49
N TYR A 247 -0.07 -1.01 -8.04
CA TYR A 247 0.32 0.09 -7.15
C TYR A 247 -0.81 0.42 -6.15
N LYS A 248 -0.45 1.06 -5.03
CA LYS A 248 -1.33 1.30 -3.87
C LYS A 248 -2.73 1.84 -4.24
N ARG A 249 -2.79 2.86 -5.10
CA ARG A 249 -4.06 3.42 -5.58
C ARG A 249 -4.98 2.39 -6.22
N THR A 250 -4.47 1.52 -7.10
CA THR A 250 -5.32 0.53 -7.80
C THR A 250 -5.88 -0.50 -6.83
N ALA A 251 -5.11 -0.86 -5.79
CA ALA A 251 -5.58 -1.73 -4.73
C ALA A 251 -6.74 -1.08 -3.95
N ILE A 252 -6.62 0.22 -3.61
CA ILE A 252 -7.68 0.98 -2.96
C ILE A 252 -8.94 1.06 -3.83
N GLU A 253 -8.81 1.41 -5.11
CA GLU A 253 -9.93 1.47 -6.05
C GLU A 253 -10.66 0.14 -6.16
N TRP A 254 -9.91 -0.97 -6.20
CA TRP A 254 -10.48 -2.30 -6.24
C TRP A 254 -11.28 -2.65 -4.98
N VAL A 255 -10.72 -2.36 -3.80
CA VAL A 255 -11.42 -2.56 -2.52
C VAL A 255 -12.70 -1.74 -2.47
N ILE A 256 -12.66 -0.48 -2.93
CA ILE A 256 -13.83 0.39 -2.99
C ILE A 256 -14.91 -0.23 -3.90
N ASP A 257 -14.54 -0.67 -5.11
CA ASP A 257 -15.50 -1.25 -6.06
C ASP A 257 -16.14 -2.52 -5.53
N LYS A 258 -15.34 -3.43 -4.95
CA LYS A 258 -15.85 -4.67 -4.33
C LYS A 258 -16.76 -4.37 -3.14
N THR A 259 -16.43 -3.35 -2.35
CA THR A 259 -17.26 -2.92 -1.22
C THR A 259 -18.59 -2.35 -1.68
N CYS A 260 -18.58 -1.41 -2.63
CA CYS A 260 -19.78 -0.82 -3.20
C CYS A 260 -20.69 -1.87 -3.84
N LEU A 261 -20.10 -2.80 -4.60
CA LEU A 261 -20.83 -3.89 -5.23
C LEU A 261 -21.47 -4.82 -4.19
N ALA A 262 -20.71 -5.23 -3.17
CA ALA A 262 -21.19 -6.17 -2.15
C ALA A 262 -22.30 -5.59 -1.27
N LEU A 263 -22.23 -4.30 -0.93
CA LEU A 263 -23.22 -3.61 -0.11
C LEU A 263 -24.34 -2.94 -0.92
N ASN A 264 -24.26 -2.97 -2.25
CA ASN A 264 -25.16 -2.26 -3.15
C ASN A 264 -25.28 -0.74 -2.82
N VAL A 265 -24.15 -0.09 -2.55
CA VAL A 265 -24.07 1.35 -2.25
C VAL A 265 -23.28 2.10 -3.31
N LYS A 266 -23.48 3.42 -3.43
CA LYS A 266 -22.72 4.24 -4.37
C LYS A 266 -21.42 4.67 -3.73
N ARG A 267 -20.37 4.87 -4.54
CA ARG A 267 -19.06 5.38 -4.06
C ARG A 267 -19.19 6.64 -3.20
N LYS A 268 -20.07 7.57 -3.59
CA LYS A 268 -20.33 8.82 -2.84
C LYS A 268 -20.84 8.62 -1.40
N ASP A 269 -21.34 7.44 -1.07
CA ASP A 269 -21.87 7.10 0.26
C ASP A 269 -20.74 6.64 1.21
N LEU A 270 -19.53 6.42 0.69
CA LEU A 270 -18.34 6.12 1.48
C LEU A 270 -17.66 7.40 1.98
N LYS A 271 -16.99 7.28 3.13
CA LYS A 271 -16.06 8.27 3.66
C LYS A 271 -14.69 7.62 3.87
N LEU A 272 -13.66 8.25 3.32
CA LEU A 272 -12.31 7.71 3.33
C LEU A 272 -11.39 8.58 4.16
N LEU A 273 -10.55 7.92 4.95
CA LEU A 273 -9.32 8.48 5.47
C LEU A 273 -8.15 7.77 4.79
N ILE A 274 -7.21 8.53 4.26
CA ILE A 274 -5.98 8.00 3.68
C ILE A 274 -4.81 8.63 4.43
N ALA A 275 -3.78 7.86 4.76
CA ALA A 275 -2.58 8.43 5.38
C ALA A 275 -1.31 7.77 4.87
N GLY A 276 -0.24 8.55 4.77
CA GLY A 276 1.08 8.05 4.43
C GLY A 276 2.17 9.12 4.50
N ASP A 277 3.40 8.72 4.18
CA ASP A 277 4.61 9.54 4.34
C ASP A 277 5.42 9.73 3.06
N SER A 278 5.10 8.96 2.00
CA SER A 278 5.98 8.70 0.86
C SER A 278 5.34 8.98 -0.49
N TRP A 279 6.13 9.05 -1.56
CA TRP A 279 5.60 9.29 -2.91
C TRP A 279 4.50 8.28 -3.35
N PRO A 280 4.62 6.96 -3.12
CA PRO A 280 3.53 6.02 -3.36
C PRO A 280 2.25 6.38 -2.60
N ASP A 281 2.38 6.98 -1.42
CA ASP A 281 1.25 7.42 -0.61
C ASP A 281 0.63 8.73 -1.10
N LEU A 282 1.45 9.63 -1.66
CA LEU A 282 0.97 10.83 -2.33
C LEU A 282 0.03 10.45 -3.47
N GLU A 283 0.43 9.47 -4.29
CA GLU A 283 -0.38 8.99 -5.40
C GLU A 283 -1.70 8.37 -4.92
N MET A 284 -1.65 7.57 -3.83
CA MET A 284 -2.86 6.95 -3.29
C MET A 284 -3.78 7.98 -2.62
N GLY A 285 -3.24 8.94 -1.87
CA GLY A 285 -4.01 9.98 -1.21
C GLY A 285 -4.66 10.96 -2.18
N LEU A 286 -3.90 11.43 -3.18
CA LEU A 286 -4.40 12.45 -4.10
C LEU A 286 -5.29 11.93 -5.22
N PHE A 287 -5.17 10.65 -5.58
CA PHE A 287 -5.84 10.13 -6.77
C PHE A 287 -6.69 8.86 -6.55
N SER A 288 -6.82 8.34 -5.33
CA SER A 288 -7.82 7.29 -5.05
C SER A 288 -9.19 7.87 -4.73
N GLY A 289 -10.21 7.02 -4.74
CA GLY A 289 -11.59 7.33 -4.38
C GLY A 289 -12.29 8.21 -5.40
N ASN A 290 -12.09 7.97 -6.70
CA ASN A 290 -12.82 8.72 -7.73
C ASN A 290 -14.34 8.67 -7.46
N ALA A 291 -15.02 9.81 -7.63
CA ALA A 291 -16.43 10.04 -7.30
C ALA A 291 -16.85 9.97 -5.81
N ILE A 292 -15.88 9.93 -4.88
CA ILE A 292 -16.11 10.06 -3.44
C ILE A 292 -15.81 11.49 -3.01
N LYS A 293 -16.76 12.17 -2.34
CA LYS A 293 -16.59 13.56 -1.90
C LYS A 293 -15.91 13.68 -0.53
N ASN A 294 -16.11 12.69 0.33
CA ASN A 294 -15.67 12.73 1.73
C ASN A 294 -14.34 11.99 1.89
N ILE A 295 -13.27 12.53 1.30
CA ILE A 295 -11.92 12.01 1.45
C ILE A 295 -11.07 13.01 2.24
N THR A 296 -10.45 12.51 3.31
CA THR A 296 -9.35 13.19 3.99
C THR A 296 -8.06 12.43 3.70
N PHE A 297 -7.04 13.13 3.20
CA PHE A 297 -5.68 12.61 3.07
C PHE A 297 -4.78 13.29 4.09
N VAL A 298 -4.16 12.50 4.97
CA VAL A 298 -3.22 12.96 6.00
C VAL A 298 -1.80 12.59 5.59
N ILE A 299 -1.01 13.60 5.26
CA ILE A 299 0.44 13.47 5.15
C ILE A 299 0.97 13.61 6.58
N VAL A 300 1.39 12.50 7.18
CA VAL A 300 1.79 12.48 8.59
C VAL A 300 3.02 13.35 8.85
N GLY A 301 3.16 13.87 10.07
CA GLY A 301 4.34 14.65 10.43
C GLY A 301 5.62 13.80 10.38
N GLY A 302 6.72 14.42 9.97
CA GLY A 302 7.97 13.72 9.63
C GLY A 302 7.95 13.04 8.26
N SER A 303 6.92 13.27 7.43
CA SER A 303 6.85 12.78 6.07
C SER A 303 7.98 13.33 5.19
N ARG A 304 8.51 12.48 4.32
CA ARG A 304 9.51 12.85 3.30
C ARG A 304 8.98 13.86 2.29
N LEU A 305 7.66 14.01 2.19
CA LEU A 305 7.00 14.86 1.19
C LEU A 305 6.67 16.26 1.71
N ALA A 306 6.52 16.43 3.02
CA ALA A 306 5.98 17.66 3.58
C ALA A 306 6.76 18.92 3.15
N PRO A 307 8.11 18.97 3.25
CA PRO A 307 8.89 20.12 2.77
C PRO A 307 8.70 20.36 1.27
N TYR A 308 8.65 19.29 0.50
CA TYR A 308 8.54 19.34 -0.95
C TYR A 308 7.17 19.81 -1.43
N LEU A 309 6.11 19.69 -0.63
CA LEU A 309 4.78 20.17 -0.98
C LEU A 309 4.53 21.61 -0.51
N THR A 310 5.19 22.06 0.55
CA THR A 310 4.92 23.35 1.20
C THR A 310 5.90 24.45 0.84
N GLU A 311 7.17 24.13 0.61
CA GLU A 311 8.22 25.10 0.24
C GLU A 311 8.14 25.46 -1.25
N LYS A 312 8.16 26.74 -1.62
CA LYS A 312 7.92 27.16 -3.02
C LYS A 312 9.09 26.79 -3.95
N GLU A 313 10.29 26.80 -3.38
CA GLU A 313 11.58 26.55 -4.01
C GLU A 313 11.81 25.06 -4.33
N ARG A 314 11.28 24.15 -3.51
CA ARG A 314 11.41 22.69 -3.73
C ARG A 314 10.40 22.18 -4.75
N ARG A 315 10.75 22.17 -6.03
CA ARG A 315 9.81 21.74 -7.11
C ARG A 315 9.92 20.27 -7.49
N GLN A 316 10.98 19.60 -7.08
CA GLN A 316 11.23 18.21 -7.47
C GLN A 316 11.42 17.31 -6.26
N PHE A 317 10.74 16.16 -6.25
CA PHE A 317 10.96 15.09 -5.29
C PHE A 317 11.77 13.99 -5.96
N ALA A 318 13.07 13.94 -5.66
CA ALA A 318 13.98 12.96 -6.25
C ALA A 318 13.93 12.91 -7.81
N GLY A 319 13.68 14.03 -8.47
CA GLY A 319 13.58 14.11 -9.94
C GLY A 319 12.16 14.04 -10.49
N GLU A 320 11.17 13.70 -9.65
CA GLU A 320 9.74 13.81 -10.01
C GLU A 320 9.26 15.25 -9.83
N ASP A 321 8.57 15.81 -10.83
CA ASP A 321 8.06 17.19 -10.78
C ASP A 321 6.74 17.28 -9.99
N LEU A 322 6.73 18.16 -8.97
CA LEU A 322 5.57 18.43 -8.12
C LEU A 322 4.73 19.62 -8.59
N PHE A 323 5.11 20.32 -9.67
CA PHE A 323 4.45 21.54 -10.12
C PHE A 323 2.93 21.39 -10.27
N SER A 324 2.49 20.34 -10.98
CA SER A 324 1.06 20.10 -11.21
C SER A 324 0.31 19.82 -9.90
N ILE A 325 0.91 19.04 -8.98
CA ILE A 325 0.32 18.75 -7.68
C ILE A 325 0.17 20.03 -6.85
N LYS A 326 1.23 20.83 -6.75
CA LYS A 326 1.22 22.12 -6.05
C LYS A 326 0.20 23.11 -6.62
N ARG A 327 0.05 23.13 -7.94
CA ARG A 327 -0.92 24.02 -8.60
C ARG A 327 -2.35 23.74 -8.13
N PHE A 328 -2.70 22.47 -7.92
CA PHE A 328 -4.03 22.03 -7.49
C PHE A 328 -4.20 21.94 -5.96
N LEU A 329 -3.10 22.02 -5.20
CA LEU A 329 -3.11 22.07 -3.74
C LEU A 329 -3.24 23.52 -3.26
N LYS A 330 -4.41 23.89 -2.74
CA LYS A 330 -4.70 25.24 -2.24
C LYS A 330 -4.78 25.25 -0.72
N THR A 331 -4.20 26.27 -0.09
CA THR A 331 -4.33 26.49 1.35
C THR A 331 -5.80 26.68 1.74
N ASP A 332 -6.22 26.09 2.85
CA ASP A 332 -7.50 26.38 3.49
C ASP A 332 -7.30 27.41 4.62
N LYS A 333 -8.36 27.75 5.36
CA LYS A 333 -8.33 28.71 6.47
C LYS A 333 -7.48 28.21 7.66
N GLU A 334 -7.48 26.91 7.90
CA GLU A 334 -6.76 26.28 9.00
C GLU A 334 -5.29 26.02 8.61
N LYS A 335 -4.36 26.30 9.53
CA LYS A 335 -2.93 26.06 9.31
C LYS A 335 -2.67 24.58 9.03
N GLY A 336 -1.91 24.30 7.97
CA GLY A 336 -1.58 22.92 7.58
C GLY A 336 -2.73 22.16 6.91
N VAL A 337 -3.87 22.80 6.71
CA VAL A 337 -5.01 22.25 5.98
C VAL A 337 -5.05 22.83 4.57
N TYR A 338 -5.25 21.94 3.61
CA TYR A 338 -5.28 22.25 2.20
C TYR A 338 -6.49 21.57 1.55
N LYS A 339 -6.90 22.10 0.40
CA LYS A 339 -7.82 21.44 -0.53
C LYS A 339 -7.06 21.07 -1.79
N PHE A 340 -7.09 19.80 -2.16
CA PHE A 340 -6.63 19.38 -3.47
C PHE A 340 -7.82 19.29 -4.41
N MET A 341 -7.80 20.10 -5.46
CA MET A 341 -8.89 20.22 -6.43
C MET A 341 -8.36 20.04 -7.85
N MET A 342 -8.59 18.87 -8.41
CA MET A 342 -8.33 18.53 -9.82
C MET A 342 -9.63 17.97 -10.42
N PRO A 343 -9.90 18.10 -11.73
CA PRO A 343 -11.11 17.51 -12.31
C PRO A 343 -11.28 16.03 -11.94
N GLY A 344 -12.40 15.69 -11.29
CA GLY A 344 -12.69 14.35 -10.76
C GLY A 344 -12.13 14.03 -9.36
N TYR A 345 -11.29 14.91 -8.79
CA TYR A 345 -10.61 14.69 -7.52
C TYR A 345 -10.73 15.91 -6.61
N GLU A 346 -11.55 15.79 -5.57
CA GLU A 346 -11.66 16.75 -4.47
C GLU A 346 -11.39 16.03 -3.14
N ARG A 347 -10.57 16.62 -2.28
CA ARG A 347 -10.26 16.08 -0.94
C ARG A 347 -9.64 17.12 -0.01
N LYS A 348 -9.87 16.95 1.30
CA LYS A 348 -9.12 17.66 2.35
C LYS A 348 -7.75 17.01 2.46
N VAL A 349 -6.69 17.81 2.41
CA VAL A 349 -5.31 17.36 2.62
C VAL A 349 -4.79 18.01 3.90
N ILE A 350 -4.28 17.21 4.82
CA ILE A 350 -3.70 17.68 6.09
C ILE A 350 -2.22 17.37 6.03
N ILE A 351 -1.39 18.41 6.13
CA ILE A 351 0.07 18.28 6.24
C ILE A 351 0.43 18.36 7.71
N GLY A 352 0.74 17.20 8.31
CA GLY A 352 0.93 17.00 9.73
C GLY A 352 1.96 17.92 10.36
N ASP A 353 3.10 18.12 9.69
CA ASP A 353 4.17 19.01 10.18
C ASP A 353 3.70 20.46 10.39
N LEU A 354 2.69 20.89 9.64
CA LEU A 354 2.12 22.24 9.74
C LEU A 354 0.89 22.30 10.66
N ALA A 355 0.01 21.30 10.57
CA ALA A 355 -1.24 21.24 11.32
C ALA A 355 -1.00 20.89 12.79
N PHE A 356 -0.03 20.01 13.07
CA PHE A 356 0.31 19.51 14.40
C PHE A 356 1.82 19.54 14.62
N PRO A 357 2.43 20.74 14.80
CA PRO A 357 3.87 20.88 14.91
C PRO A 357 4.49 19.96 15.97
N GLY A 358 5.56 19.25 15.59
CA GLY A 358 6.30 18.33 16.47
C GLY A 358 5.70 16.93 16.61
N LYS A 359 4.49 16.68 16.10
CA LYS A 359 3.84 15.36 16.11
C LYS A 359 4.25 14.56 14.88
N LYS A 360 4.68 13.31 15.05
CA LYS A 360 5.15 12.47 13.94
C LYS A 360 4.36 11.17 13.80
N GLY A 361 4.23 10.69 12.57
CA GLY A 361 3.60 9.40 12.27
C GLY A 361 2.25 9.22 12.98
N PRO A 362 2.10 8.23 13.89
CA PRO A 362 0.84 7.96 14.58
C PRO A 362 0.30 9.13 15.40
N GLU A 363 1.20 9.94 15.99
CA GLU A 363 0.78 11.07 16.81
C GLU A 363 -0.02 12.10 16.00
N THR A 364 0.34 12.28 14.72
CA THR A 364 -0.41 13.14 13.80
C THR A 364 -1.85 12.65 13.63
N LEU A 365 -2.03 11.33 13.50
CA LEU A 365 -3.36 10.72 13.36
C LEU A 365 -4.16 10.85 14.66
N LEU A 366 -3.53 10.64 15.82
CA LEU A 366 -4.17 10.85 17.13
C LEU A 366 -4.65 12.29 17.29
N CYS A 367 -3.81 13.28 16.99
CA CYS A 367 -4.19 14.68 17.06
C CYS A 367 -5.33 15.02 16.09
N TYR A 368 -5.31 14.48 14.87
CA TYR A 368 -6.37 14.66 13.88
C TYR A 368 -7.75 14.21 14.39
N PHE A 369 -7.81 13.14 15.20
CA PHE A 369 -9.07 12.65 15.77
C PHE A 369 -9.53 13.40 17.03
N GLN A 370 -8.66 14.25 17.60
CA GLN A 370 -8.95 15.03 18.80
C GLN A 370 -9.40 16.46 18.50
N THR A 371 -9.19 16.93 17.26
CA THR A 371 -9.70 18.21 16.73
C THR A 371 -11.08 18.03 16.12
#